data_AF-A0A2D4PKJ9-F1
#
_entry.id   AF-A0A2D4PKJ9-F1
#
_cell.length_a   1.000
_cell.length_b   1.000
_cell.length_c   1.000
_cell.angle_alpha   90.00
_cell.angle_beta   90.00
_cell.angle_gamma   90.00
#
_symmetry.space_group_name_H-M   'P 1'
#
loop_
_entity.id
_entity.type
_entity.pdbx_description
1 polymer ?
#
loop_
_entity_poly.entity_id
_entity_poly.type
_entity_poly.pdbx_seq_one_letter_code
_entity_poly.pdbx_strand_id
1 'polypeptide(L)'
;NTRMLATYAAIDPRVQYLGYTMKVFAKRCDIGDASRGSLSSYAYILMVLYFLQQREPPVIPVLQEIFDGQQIPQRMVDGWNAFFFDDTDELKKRLPSVGKNTESLGELW
;
A
#
# COMPACT_ATOMS: atom_id res chain seq x y z
N ASN A 1 4.19 -9.83 -5.39
CA ASN A 1 3.52 -8.62 -4.84
C ASN A 1 2.31 -8.90 -3.95
N THR A 2 1.61 -10.04 -4.08
CA THR A 2 0.42 -10.35 -3.24
C THR A 2 0.69 -10.24 -1.73
N ARG A 3 1.82 -10.76 -1.25
CA ARG A 3 2.18 -10.67 0.18
C ARG A 3 2.37 -9.23 0.65
N MET A 4 3.02 -8.39 -0.15
CA MET A 4 3.21 -6.97 0.14
C MET A 4 1.87 -6.23 0.27
N LEU A 5 0.93 -6.48 -0.65
CA LEU A 5 -0.41 -5.89 -0.56
C LEU A 5 -1.16 -6.35 0.70
N ALA A 6 -1.02 -7.63 1.07
CA ALA A 6 -1.62 -8.16 2.29
C ALA A 6 -1.01 -7.52 3.55
N THR A 7 0.32 -7.33 3.58
CA THR A 7 0.99 -6.60 4.66
C THR A 7 0.46 -5.18 4.78
N TYR A 8 0.35 -4.44 3.67
CA TYR A 8 -0.24 -3.09 3.68
C TYR A 8 -1.66 -3.06 4.25
N ALA A 9 -2.50 -4.01 3.82
CA ALA A 9 -3.87 -4.13 4.29
C ALA A 9 -3.97 -4.43 5.80
N ALA A 10 -2.94 -5.00 6.41
CA ALA A 10 -2.89 -5.31 7.84
C ALA A 10 -2.38 -4.14 8.71
N ILE A 11 -1.75 -3.11 8.11
CA ILE A 11 -1.22 -1.96 8.86
C ILE A 11 -2.36 -1.10 9.40
N ASP A 12 -3.32 -0.76 8.54
CA ASP A 12 -4.44 0.12 8.86
C ASP A 12 -5.70 -0.32 8.08
N PRO A 13 -6.86 -0.49 8.74
CA PRO A 13 -8.09 -0.93 8.08
C PRO A 13 -8.55 0.02 6.96
N ARG A 14 -8.16 1.30 7.01
CA ARG A 14 -8.47 2.28 5.96
C ARG A 14 -7.90 1.92 4.61
N VAL A 15 -6.79 1.18 4.56
CA VAL A 15 -6.20 0.67 3.31
C VAL A 15 -7.17 -0.27 2.59
N GLN A 16 -7.79 -1.20 3.33
CA GLN A 16 -8.75 -2.13 2.77
C GLN A 16 -9.99 -1.39 2.28
N TYR A 17 -10.53 -0.50 3.11
CA TYR A 17 -11.74 0.26 2.77
C TYR A 17 -11.55 1.10 1.52
N LEU A 18 -10.48 1.90 1.43
CA LEU A 18 -10.18 2.69 0.24
C LEU A 18 -9.88 1.82 -0.99
N GLY A 19 -9.21 0.69 -0.81
CA GLY A 19 -8.99 -0.28 -1.88
C GLY A 19 -10.30 -0.85 -2.45
N TYR A 20 -11.28 -1.16 -1.60
CA TYR A 20 -12.61 -1.58 -2.03
C TYR A 20 -13.37 -0.45 -2.70
N THR A 21 -13.38 0.75 -2.12
CA THR A 21 -14.06 1.92 -2.68
C THR A 21 -13.52 2.26 -4.07
N MET A 22 -12.20 2.26 -4.25
CA MET A 22 -11.56 2.49 -5.55
C MET A 22 -11.95 1.42 -6.59
N LYS A 23 -11.99 0.14 -6.19
CA LYS A 23 -12.42 -0.94 -7.09
C LYS A 23 -13.88 -0.77 -7.52
N VAL A 24 -14.77 -0.41 -6.59
CA VAL A 24 -16.18 -0.16 -6.91
C VAL A 24 -16.31 1.04 -7.85
N PHE A 25 -15.59 2.13 -7.57
CA PHE A 25 -15.55 3.31 -8.45
C PHE A 25 -15.08 2.96 -9.86
N ALA A 26 -13.91 2.34 -10.01
CA ALA A 26 -13.36 1.96 -11.31
C ALA A 26 -14.30 1.02 -12.09
N LYS A 27 -14.97 0.09 -11.40
CA LYS A 27 -15.96 -0.79 -12.01
C LYS A 27 -17.20 -0.04 -12.48
N ARG A 28 -17.70 0.93 -11.71
CA ARG A 28 -18.86 1.75 -12.07
C ARG A 28 -18.58 2.67 -13.25
N CYS A 29 -17.34 3.11 -13.40
CA CYS A 29 -16.89 3.92 -14.52
C CYS A 29 -16.45 3.12 -15.77
N ASP A 30 -16.49 1.78 -15.73
CA ASP A 30 -15.99 0.87 -16.80
C ASP A 30 -14.50 1.11 -17.17
N ILE A 31 -13.66 1.44 -16.17
CA ILE A 31 -12.22 1.73 -16.34
C ILE A 31 -11.30 0.72 -15.63
N GLY A 32 -11.84 -0.41 -15.18
CA GLY A 32 -11.13 -1.42 -14.37
C GLY A 32 -10.71 -2.70 -15.09
N ASP A 33 -10.76 -2.73 -16.42
CA ASP A 33 -10.49 -3.90 -17.27
C ASP A 33 -9.31 -3.66 -18.24
N ALA A 34 -8.15 -4.18 -17.87
CA ALA A 34 -6.94 -4.08 -18.68
C ALA A 34 -7.03 -4.81 -20.03
N SER A 35 -7.87 -5.83 -20.15
CA SER A 35 -8.07 -6.54 -21.42
C SER A 35 -8.82 -5.70 -22.46
N ARG A 36 -9.55 -4.68 -21.98
CA ARG A 36 -10.30 -3.72 -22.79
C ARG A 36 -9.60 -2.36 -22.91
N GLY A 37 -8.31 -2.29 -22.57
CA GLY A 37 -7.48 -1.08 -22.73
C GLY A 37 -7.55 -0.07 -21.57
N SER A 38 -8.21 -0.41 -20.46
CA SER A 38 -8.21 0.42 -19.25
C SER A 38 -7.17 -0.08 -18.23
N LEU A 39 -7.21 0.39 -16.97
CA LEU A 39 -6.22 -0.02 -15.97
C LEU A 39 -6.66 -1.30 -15.25
N SER A 40 -5.68 -2.13 -14.84
CA SER A 40 -5.98 -3.29 -14.02
C SER A 40 -6.41 -2.88 -12.60
N SER A 41 -7.22 -3.72 -11.96
CA SER A 41 -7.55 -3.55 -10.53
C SER A 41 -6.30 -3.45 -9.64
N TYR A 42 -5.19 -4.09 -10.02
CA TYR A 42 -3.93 -4.01 -9.29
C TYR A 42 -3.31 -2.60 -9.38
N ALA A 43 -3.35 -1.97 -10.56
CA ALA A 43 -2.85 -0.60 -10.75
C ALA A 43 -3.58 0.40 -9.84
N TYR A 44 -4.92 0.29 -9.74
CA TYR A 44 -5.71 1.12 -8.83
C TYR A 44 -5.35 0.91 -7.36
N ILE A 45 -5.06 -0.33 -6.94
CA ILE A 45 -4.59 -0.58 -5.57
C ILE A 45 -3.24 0.08 -5.33
N LEU A 46 -2.31 0.03 -6.30
CA LEU A 46 -1.03 0.74 -6.17
C LEU A 46 -1.23 2.26 -6.06
N MET A 47 -2.17 2.85 -6.80
CA MET A 47 -2.49 4.28 -6.70
C MET A 47 -3.02 4.64 -5.30
N VAL A 48 -3.90 3.81 -4.73
CA VAL A 48 -4.38 4.01 -3.35
C VAL A 48 -3.23 3.93 -2.34
N LEU A 49 -2.36 2.91 -2.46
CA LEU A 49 -1.20 2.78 -1.57
C LEU A 49 -0.26 3.99 -1.68
N TYR A 50 0.03 4.43 -2.91
CA TYR A 50 0.86 5.61 -3.14
C TYR A 50 0.25 6.86 -2.52
N PHE A 51 -1.05 7.11 -2.73
CA PHE A 51 -1.76 8.23 -2.10
C PHE A 51 -1.63 8.22 -0.57
N LEU A 52 -1.83 7.05 0.05
CA LEU A 52 -1.74 6.89 1.50
C LEU A 52 -0.32 7.07 2.05
N GLN A 53 0.70 6.76 1.26
CA GLN A 53 2.12 7.02 1.58
C GLN A 53 2.48 8.50 1.51
N GLN A 54 1.83 9.26 0.62
CA GLN A 54 2.10 10.68 0.40
C GLN A 54 1.24 11.61 1.28
N ARG A 55 0.37 11.06 2.15
CA ARG A 55 -0.36 11.87 3.13
C ARG A 55 0.60 12.50 4.14
N GLU A 56 0.19 13.63 4.70
CA GLU A 56 0.93 14.31 5.76
C GLU A 56 0.02 14.48 7.00
N PRO A 57 0.23 13.71 8.07
CA PRO A 57 1.19 12.59 8.20
C PRO A 57 0.78 11.35 7.37
N PRO A 58 1.73 10.46 7.00
CA PRO A 58 1.43 9.28 6.19
C PRO A 58 0.52 8.30 6.92
N VAL A 59 -0.40 7.67 6.19
CA VAL A 59 -1.28 6.62 6.74
C VAL A 59 -0.54 5.29 6.81
N ILE A 60 0.28 4.98 5.81
CA ILE A 60 1.13 3.79 5.72
C ILE A 60 2.53 4.16 5.24
N PRO A 61 3.58 3.41 5.61
CA PRO A 61 4.95 3.68 5.17
C PRO A 61 5.27 3.07 3.80
N VAL A 62 6.51 3.22 3.33
CA VAL A 62 7.06 2.46 2.20
C VAL A 62 7.79 1.23 2.74
N LEU A 63 7.20 0.04 2.62
CA LEU A 63 7.71 -1.18 3.27
C LEU A 63 9.08 -1.62 2.72
N GLN A 64 9.37 -1.27 1.46
CA GLN A 64 10.63 -1.54 0.78
C GLN A 64 11.79 -0.70 1.32
N GLU A 65 11.50 0.40 2.02
CA GLU A 65 12.49 1.32 2.58
C GLU A 65 12.73 1.10 4.08
N ILE A 66 12.10 0.08 4.67
CA ILE A 66 12.24 -0.26 6.09
C ILE A 66 13.23 -1.42 6.22
N PHE A 67 14.45 -1.11 6.63
CA PHE A 67 15.49 -2.10 6.93
C PHE A 67 16.55 -1.49 7.85
N ASP A 68 17.32 -2.34 8.50
CA ASP A 68 18.42 -1.91 9.36
C ASP A 68 19.72 -1.74 8.55
N GLY A 69 20.52 -0.73 8.92
CA GLY A 69 21.81 -0.46 8.28
C GLY A 69 21.72 0.35 6.99
N GLN A 70 22.80 0.33 6.20
CA GLN A 70 22.92 1.14 4.97
C GLN A 70 22.60 0.37 3.68
N GLN A 71 22.55 -0.96 3.73
CA GLN A 71 22.34 -1.80 2.55
C GLN A 71 20.94 -2.40 2.56
N ILE A 72 20.21 -2.22 1.46
CA ILE A 72 18.89 -2.82 1.27
C ILE A 72 19.06 -4.34 1.24
N PRO A 73 18.36 -5.11 2.10
CA PRO A 73 18.40 -6.55 2.06
C PRO A 73 18.00 -7.08 0.68
N GLN A 74 18.71 -8.10 0.21
CA GLN A 74 18.52 -8.66 -1.13
C GLN A 74 17.61 -9.88 -1.05
N ARG A 75 16.42 -9.78 -1.66
CA ARG A 75 15.51 -10.90 -1.87
C ARG A 75 15.18 -11.01 -3.35
N MET A 76 16.07 -11.62 -4.11
CA MET A 76 15.95 -11.67 -5.56
C MET A 76 14.88 -12.67 -6.02
N VAL A 77 13.97 -12.22 -6.89
CA VAL A 77 12.98 -13.04 -7.60
C VAL A 77 12.97 -12.57 -9.05
N ASP A 78 13.22 -13.48 -9.99
CA ASP A 78 13.26 -13.20 -11.43
C ASP A 78 14.16 -12.00 -11.81
N GLY A 79 15.28 -11.83 -11.11
CA GLY A 79 16.24 -10.74 -11.34
C GLY A 79 15.90 -9.40 -10.67
N TRP A 80 14.80 -9.33 -9.90
CA TRP A 80 14.39 -8.13 -9.17
C TRP A 80 14.49 -8.31 -7.66
N ASN A 81 14.92 -7.27 -6.94
CA ASN A 81 14.88 -7.29 -5.48
C ASN A 81 13.42 -7.11 -5.01
N ALA A 82 12.81 -8.21 -4.53
CA ALA A 82 11.47 -8.27 -3.99
C ALA A 82 11.43 -8.13 -2.46
N PHE A 83 12.44 -7.51 -1.86
CA PHE A 83 12.48 -7.21 -0.43
C PHE A 83 11.41 -6.18 -0.06
N PHE A 84 10.77 -6.43 1.08
CA PHE A 84 9.96 -5.46 1.82
C PHE A 84 9.86 -5.95 3.27
N PHE A 85 9.70 -5.03 4.21
CA PHE A 85 9.46 -5.34 5.61
C PHE A 85 8.05 -5.89 5.80
N ASP A 86 7.91 -7.07 6.40
CA ASP A 86 6.61 -7.75 6.52
C ASP A 86 6.17 -8.11 7.96
N ASP A 87 6.93 -7.69 8.97
CA ASP A 87 6.54 -7.82 10.38
C ASP A 87 5.72 -6.60 10.83
N THR A 88 4.38 -6.73 10.81
CA THR A 88 3.48 -5.62 11.16
C THR A 88 3.51 -5.24 12.64
N ASP A 89 3.87 -6.17 13.53
CA ASP A 89 3.91 -5.91 14.98
C ASP A 89 5.15 -5.10 15.33
N GLU A 90 6.27 -5.42 14.70
CA GLU A 90 7.52 -4.67 14.84
C GLU A 90 7.46 -3.31 14.11
N LEU A 91 6.70 -3.21 13.01
CA LEU A 91 6.51 -1.96 12.26
C LEU A 91 6.00 -0.82 13.15
N LYS A 92 5.00 -1.11 13.99
CA LYS A 92 4.40 -0.11 14.91
C LYS A 92 5.39 0.37 15.97
N LYS A 93 6.37 -0.46 16.35
CA LYS A 93 7.42 -0.08 17.30
C LYS A 93 8.49 0.77 16.63
N ARG A 94 8.89 0.40 15.40
CA ARG A 94 9.96 1.07 14.65
C ARG A 94 9.56 2.42 14.07
N LEU A 95 8.29 2.59 13.70
CA LEU A 95 7.80 3.80 13.05
C LEU A 95 6.69 4.46 13.87
N PRO A 96 7.04 5.36 14.81
CA PRO A 96 6.06 6.13 15.59
C PRO A 96 5.16 7.04 14.74
N SER A 97 5.50 7.25 13.46
CA SER A 97 4.65 7.99 12.50
C SER A 97 3.43 7.18 12.07
N VAL A 98 3.50 5.85 12.09
CA VAL A 98 2.35 4.99 11.79
C VAL A 98 1.30 5.20 12.88
N GLY A 99 0.07 5.50 12.47
CA GLY A 99 -1.03 5.82 13.38
C GLY A 99 -1.13 7.29 13.80
N LYS A 100 -0.23 8.18 13.33
CA LYS A 100 -0.38 9.64 13.56
C LYS A 100 -1.47 10.26 12.69
N ASN A 101 -1.75 9.68 11.52
CA ASN A 101 -2.82 10.16 10.66
C ASN A 101 -4.18 9.76 11.24
N THR A 102 -5.01 10.76 11.54
CA THR A 102 -6.36 10.60 12.09
C THR A 102 -7.46 10.98 11.10
N GLU A 103 -7.13 11.22 9.82
CA GLU A 103 -8.12 11.51 8.78
C GLU A 103 -9.10 10.32 8.67
N SER A 104 -10.39 10.63 8.67
CA SER A 104 -11.46 9.65 8.48
C SER A 104 -11.42 9.06 7.07
N LEU A 105 -12.17 7.97 6.87
CA LEU A 105 -12.30 7.38 5.54
C LEU A 105 -12.86 8.33 4.49
N GLY A 106 -13.78 9.21 4.88
CA GLY A 106 -14.40 10.17 3.98
C GLY A 106 -13.46 11.32 3.61
N GLU A 107 -12.52 11.67 4.48
CA GLU A 107 -11.50 12.68 4.17
C GLU A 107 -10.41 12.13 3.25
N LEU A 108 -10.17 10.81 3.30
CA LEU A 108 -9.19 10.12 2.47
C LEU A 108 -9.74 9.62 1.11
N TRP A 109 -11.04 9.74 0.85
CA TRP A 109 -11.68 9.33 -0.40
C TRP A 109 -12.02 10.55 -1.27
#